data_AF-A0A661PS50-F1
#
_entry.id   AF-A0A661PS50-F1
#
_cell.length_a   1.000
_cell.length_b   1.000
_cell.length_c   1.000
_cell.angle_alpha   90.00
_cell.angle_beta   90.00
_cell.angle_gamma   90.00
#
_symmetry.space_group_name_H-M   'P 1'
#
loop_
_entity.id
_entity.type
_entity.pdbx_description
1 polymer ?
#
loop_
_entity_poly.entity_id
_entity_poly.type
_entity_poly.pdbx_seq_one_letter_code
_entity_poly.pdbx_strand_id
1 'polypeptide(L)'
;MKKTILAVFFLLFFIAAAAAAESAYMITFQTTDCNGDTGIATVEIDRIYKIRSISCEPPYQDARLKQVLVISKTLHGSYDVFTIDEKEAANIQNQIQAYMDARRKLLENGNPIILHDN
;
A
#
# COMPACT_ATOMS: atom_id res chain seq x y z
N MET A 1 9.78 27.90 -46.28
CA MET A 1 10.22 27.75 -44.87
C MET A 1 9.02 27.66 -43.92
N LYS A 2 8.28 26.53 -43.86
CA LYS A 2 7.14 26.38 -42.91
C LYS A 2 6.85 24.94 -42.43
N LYS A 3 7.62 23.94 -42.88
CA LYS A 3 7.33 22.50 -42.61
C LYS A 3 8.12 21.88 -41.45
N THR A 4 9.15 22.56 -40.95
CA THR A 4 10.05 22.03 -39.90
C THR A 4 9.59 22.32 -38.47
N ILE A 5 8.63 23.23 -38.27
CA ILE A 5 8.19 23.65 -36.92
C ILE A 5 7.16 22.67 -36.32
N LEU A 6 6.40 21.94 -37.17
CA LEU A 6 5.36 21.03 -36.69
C LEU A 6 5.90 19.71 -36.10
N ALA A 7 7.11 19.29 -36.50
CA ALA A 7 7.69 18.02 -36.07
C ALA A 7 8.28 18.06 -34.65
N VAL A 8 8.72 19.23 -34.19
CA VAL A 8 9.32 19.40 -32.86
C VAL A 8 8.24 19.43 -31.76
N PHE A 9 7.04 19.91 -32.09
CA PHE A 9 5.94 19.98 -31.12
C PHE A 9 5.30 18.61 -30.82
N PHE A 10 5.35 17.66 -31.77
CA PHE A 10 4.81 16.31 -31.56
C PHE A 10 5.75 15.40 -30.76
N LEU A 11 7.06 15.68 -30.78
CA LEU A 11 8.05 14.89 -30.03
C LEU A 11 8.06 15.24 -28.52
N LEU A 12 7.64 16.47 -28.16
CA LEU A 12 7.58 16.92 -26.76
C LEU A 12 6.38 16.38 -25.98
N PHE A 13 5.33 15.91 -26.67
CA PHE A 13 4.14 15.35 -26.01
C PHE A 13 4.35 13.93 -25.47
N PHE A 14 5.31 13.18 -26.01
CA PHE A 14 5.54 11.79 -25.61
C PHE A 14 6.41 11.61 -24.35
N ILE A 15 7.12 12.66 -23.91
CA ILE A 15 8.05 12.56 -22.77
C ILE A 15 7.36 12.87 -21.43
N ALA A 16 6.17 13.47 -21.46
CA ALA A 16 5.46 13.89 -20.24
C ALA A 16 4.66 12.78 -19.53
N ALA A 17 4.54 11.57 -20.11
CA ALA A 17 3.71 10.50 -19.56
C ALA A 17 4.46 9.50 -18.65
N ALA A 18 5.77 9.69 -18.43
CA ALA A 18 6.59 8.75 -17.64
C ALA A 18 6.90 9.23 -16.21
N ALA A 19 6.32 10.36 -15.78
CA ALA A 19 6.50 10.86 -14.43
C ALA A 19 5.31 10.46 -13.54
N ALA A 20 5.62 9.81 -12.41
CA ALA A 20 4.72 9.46 -11.31
C ALA A 20 3.90 8.16 -11.45
N ALA A 21 4.55 7.04 -11.75
CA ALA A 21 4.16 5.79 -11.08
C ALA A 21 5.06 5.64 -9.86
N GLU A 22 4.70 6.28 -8.75
CA GLU A 22 5.31 5.99 -7.45
C GLU A 22 5.08 4.50 -7.20
N SER A 23 6.15 3.70 -7.21
CA SER A 23 6.02 2.24 -7.07
C SER A 23 5.49 1.96 -5.67
N ALA A 24 4.22 1.58 -5.57
CA ALA A 24 3.60 1.30 -4.29
C ALA A 24 4.37 0.19 -3.57
N TYR A 25 4.73 0.43 -2.31
CA TYR A 25 5.45 -0.57 -1.52
C TYR A 25 4.49 -1.71 -1.15
N MET A 26 4.79 -2.91 -1.63
CA MET A 26 3.96 -4.10 -1.42
C MET A 26 4.44 -4.86 -0.19
N ILE A 27 3.53 -5.29 0.67
CA ILE A 27 3.79 -6.28 1.71
C ILE A 27 3.14 -7.61 1.32
N THR A 28 3.82 -8.71 1.63
CA THR A 28 3.28 -10.06 1.46
C THR A 28 3.24 -10.75 2.81
N PHE A 29 2.12 -11.38 3.13
CA PHE A 29 1.90 -12.00 4.43
C PHE A 29 1.04 -13.26 4.30
N GLN A 30 1.18 -14.15 5.27
CA GLN A 30 0.38 -15.36 5.36
C GLN A 30 -1.02 -15.04 5.91
N THR A 31 -2.06 -15.55 5.27
CA THR A 31 -3.43 -15.48 5.80
C THR A 31 -3.76 -16.78 6.52
N THR A 32 -4.57 -16.69 7.56
CA THR A 32 -5.11 -17.83 8.29
C THR A 32 -6.58 -17.56 8.58
N ASP A 33 -7.47 -18.45 8.18
CA ASP A 33 -8.90 -18.32 8.46
C ASP A 33 -9.29 -19.01 9.78
N CYS A 34 -10.58 -18.92 10.14
CA CYS A 34 -11.09 -19.53 11.36
C CYS A 34 -11.05 -21.06 11.35
N ASN A 35 -10.99 -21.70 10.18
CA ASN A 35 -10.87 -23.14 10.03
C ASN A 35 -9.41 -23.62 10.13
N GLY A 36 -8.46 -22.70 10.18
CA GLY A 36 -7.02 -22.97 10.15
C GLY A 36 -6.46 -23.10 8.73
N ASP A 37 -7.25 -22.81 7.70
CA ASP A 37 -6.77 -22.79 6.33
C ASP A 37 -5.84 -21.60 6.12
N THR A 38 -4.75 -21.85 5.41
CA THR A 38 -3.72 -20.82 5.20
C THR A 38 -3.56 -20.45 3.73
N GLY A 39 -3.14 -19.22 3.50
CA GLY A 39 -2.92 -18.66 2.17
C GLY A 39 -1.90 -17.54 2.20
N ILE A 40 -1.77 -16.83 1.08
CA ILE A 40 -0.87 -15.68 0.96
C ILE A 40 -1.66 -14.51 0.38
N ALA A 41 -1.47 -13.33 0.96
CA ALA A 41 -1.97 -12.08 0.42
C ALA A 41 -0.82 -11.11 0.19
N THR A 42 -0.95 -10.30 -0.86
CA THR A 42 -0.02 -9.22 -1.18
C THR A 42 -0.80 -7.93 -1.36
N VAL A 43 -0.46 -6.90 -0.60
CA VAL A 43 -1.20 -5.63 -0.58
C VAL A 43 -0.24 -4.44 -0.54
N GLU A 44 -0.71 -3.29 -1.00
CA GLU A 44 0.03 -2.03 -0.87
C GLU A 44 -0.04 -1.54 0.57
N ILE A 45 1.12 -1.15 1.12
CA ILE A 45 1.23 -0.80 2.53
C ILE A 45 0.40 0.44 2.90
N ASP A 46 0.37 1.44 2.01
CA ASP A 46 -0.38 2.69 2.19
C ASP A 46 -1.90 2.48 2.15
N ARG A 47 -2.37 1.29 1.77
CA ARG A 47 -3.79 0.95 1.72
C ARG A 47 -4.25 0.19 2.95
N ILE A 48 -3.34 -0.22 3.81
CA ILE A 48 -3.68 -0.85 5.08
C ILE A 48 -4.27 0.21 6.00
N TYR A 49 -5.55 0.08 6.27
CA TYR A 49 -6.30 1.02 7.09
C TYR A 49 -6.17 0.70 8.58
N LYS A 50 -6.34 -0.59 8.94
CA LYS A 50 -6.36 -1.01 10.35
C LYS A 50 -6.07 -2.50 10.50
N ILE A 51 -5.41 -2.87 11.59
CA ILE A 51 -5.34 -4.25 12.08
C ILE A 51 -6.17 -4.32 13.38
N ARG A 52 -7.10 -5.27 13.49
CA ARG A 52 -7.96 -5.44 14.67
C ARG A 52 -8.11 -6.91 15.05
N SER A 53 -8.45 -7.19 16.30
CA SER A 53 -8.82 -8.55 16.73
C SER A 53 -10.15 -8.98 16.14
N ILE A 54 -10.30 -10.30 15.94
CA ILE A 54 -11.58 -10.94 15.70
C ILE A 54 -11.79 -12.13 16.61
N SER A 55 -13.05 -12.56 16.71
CA SER A 55 -13.43 -13.83 17.31
C SER A 55 -14.01 -14.71 16.22
N CYS A 56 -13.59 -15.97 16.21
CA CYS A 56 -14.19 -16.98 15.36
C CYS A 56 -15.47 -17.53 16.00
N GLU A 57 -16.42 -17.94 15.18
CA GLU A 57 -17.63 -18.61 15.64
C GLU A 57 -17.34 -20.06 16.08
N PRO A 58 -18.19 -20.67 16.93
CA PRO A 58 -18.09 -22.09 17.25
C PRO A 58 -18.01 -22.95 15.96
N PRO A 59 -17.13 -23.96 15.89
CA PRO A 59 -16.32 -24.53 16.97
C PRO A 59 -14.94 -23.88 17.22
N TYR A 60 -14.58 -22.80 16.51
CA TYR A 60 -13.20 -22.28 16.46
C TYR A 60 -12.93 -21.10 17.40
N GLN A 61 -13.71 -20.95 18.48
CA GLN A 61 -13.72 -19.77 19.36
C GLN A 61 -12.37 -19.45 20.02
N ASP A 62 -11.50 -20.44 20.18
CA ASP A 62 -10.19 -20.27 20.81
C ASP A 62 -9.11 -19.71 19.85
N ALA A 63 -9.43 -19.58 18.56
CA ALA A 63 -8.49 -19.06 17.57
C ALA A 63 -8.21 -17.57 17.81
N ARG A 64 -6.95 -17.25 18.11
CA ARG A 64 -6.47 -15.86 18.26
C ARG A 64 -6.08 -15.28 16.92
N LEU A 65 -7.06 -14.76 16.19
CA LEU A 65 -6.86 -14.17 14.87
C LEU A 65 -7.04 -12.65 14.89
N LYS A 66 -6.40 -12.00 13.92
CA LYS A 66 -6.55 -10.59 13.61
C LYS A 66 -7.09 -10.43 12.19
N GLN A 67 -7.75 -9.30 11.94
CA GLN A 67 -8.15 -8.85 10.62
C GLN A 67 -7.29 -7.66 10.19
N VAL A 68 -6.77 -7.73 8.97
CA VAL A 68 -6.18 -6.61 8.24
C VAL A 68 -7.25 -6.05 7.31
N LEU A 69 -7.62 -4.78 7.53
CA LEU A 69 -8.53 -4.05 6.68
C LEU A 69 -7.71 -3.25 5.68
N VAL A 70 -7.90 -3.53 4.40
CA VAL A 70 -7.22 -2.86 3.29
C VAL A 70 -8.27 -2.12 2.48
N ILE A 71 -8.09 -0.83 2.23
CA ILE A 71 -9.03 -0.04 1.41
C ILE A 71 -9.16 -0.76 0.06
N SER A 72 -10.37 -1.04 -0.42
CA SER A 72 -10.58 -1.82 -1.64
C SER A 72 -10.30 -1.01 -2.91
N LYS A 73 -9.83 -1.72 -3.96
CA LYS A 73 -9.38 -1.11 -5.25
C LYS A 73 -10.53 -1.03 -6.24
N THR A 74 -11.49 -1.91 -6.07
CA THR A 74 -12.60 -2.15 -6.98
C THR A 74 -13.88 -1.47 -6.50
N LEU A 75 -14.08 -1.38 -5.18
CA LEU A 75 -15.31 -0.85 -4.59
C LEU A 75 -15.01 0.31 -3.63
N HIS A 76 -15.40 1.51 -4.04
CA HIS A 76 -15.22 2.73 -3.24
C HIS A 76 -15.94 2.62 -1.89
N GLY A 77 -15.26 3.06 -0.82
CA GLY A 77 -15.80 3.04 0.54
C GLY A 77 -15.87 1.65 1.19
N SER A 78 -15.24 0.64 0.59
CA SER A 78 -15.19 -0.72 1.13
C SER A 78 -13.76 -1.16 1.47
N TYR A 79 -13.65 -2.28 2.19
CA TYR A 79 -12.39 -2.88 2.59
C TYR A 79 -12.29 -4.32 2.10
N ASP A 80 -11.14 -4.66 1.54
CA ASP A 80 -10.70 -6.04 1.41
C ASP A 80 -10.21 -6.48 2.80
N VAL A 81 -10.72 -7.60 3.30
CA VAL A 81 -10.45 -8.06 4.67
C VAL A 81 -9.69 -9.37 4.62
N PHE A 82 -8.53 -9.41 5.27
CA PHE A 82 -7.70 -10.59 5.40
C PHE A 82 -7.61 -11.00 6.86
N THR A 83 -7.77 -12.29 7.12
CA THR A 83 -7.58 -12.84 8.46
C THR A 83 -6.17 -13.43 8.57
N ILE A 84 -5.51 -13.17 9.69
CA ILE A 84 -4.13 -13.56 9.98
C ILE A 84 -3.99 -13.98 11.44
N ASP A 85 -2.92 -14.68 11.79
CA ASP A 85 -2.61 -14.97 13.19
C ASP A 85 -1.95 -13.76 13.91
N GLU A 86 -1.77 -13.87 15.24
CA GLU A 86 -1.16 -12.78 16.03
C GLU A 86 0.31 -12.52 15.69
N LYS A 87 1.05 -13.56 15.30
CA LYS A 87 2.47 -13.45 14.95
C LYS A 87 2.63 -12.67 13.66
N GLU A 88 1.83 -13.00 12.65
CA GLU A 88 1.82 -12.33 11.36
C GLU A 88 1.32 -10.88 11.50
N ALA A 89 0.37 -10.63 12.41
CA ALA A 89 -0.05 -9.26 12.71
C ALA A 89 1.11 -8.41 13.25
N ALA A 90 1.92 -8.94 14.16
CA ALA A 90 3.12 -8.26 14.65
C ALA A 90 4.16 -8.06 13.54
N ASN A 91 4.32 -9.03 12.65
CA ASN A 91 5.20 -8.92 11.48
C ASN A 91 4.79 -7.76 10.56
N ILE A 92 3.49 -7.67 10.22
CA ILE A 92 2.96 -6.58 9.39
C ILE A 92 3.15 -5.23 10.08
N GLN A 93 2.90 -5.12 11.38
CA GLN A 93 3.10 -3.88 12.14
C GLN A 93 4.56 -3.40 12.08
N ASN A 94 5.52 -4.32 12.22
CA ASN A 94 6.93 -4.00 12.11
C ASN A 94 7.30 -3.51 10.70
N GLN A 95 6.75 -4.13 9.65
CA GLN A 95 6.96 -3.69 8.26
C GLN A 95 6.38 -2.29 8.02
N ILE A 96 5.17 -2.00 8.52
CA ILE A 96 4.56 -0.67 8.46
C ILE A 96 5.45 0.36 9.17
N GLN A 97 5.91 0.06 10.38
CA GLN A 97 6.77 0.97 11.13
C GLN A 97 8.07 1.26 10.38
N ALA A 98 8.74 0.22 9.88
CA ALA A 98 9.98 0.36 9.13
C ALA A 98 9.80 1.21 7.86
N TYR A 99 8.70 1.01 7.13
CA TYR A 99 8.34 1.83 5.97
C TYR A 99 8.12 3.30 6.36
N MET A 100 7.35 3.57 7.41
CA MET A 100 7.09 4.93 7.87
C MET A 100 8.36 5.64 8.33
N ASP A 101 9.29 4.92 8.98
CA ASP A 101 10.57 5.46 9.40
C ASP A 101 11.49 5.75 8.20
N ALA A 102 11.50 4.87 7.19
CA ALA A 102 12.23 5.12 5.94
C ALA A 102 11.66 6.33 5.20
N ARG A 103 10.33 6.42 5.08
CA ARG A 103 9.64 7.55 4.45
C ARG A 103 9.93 8.86 5.18
N ARG A 104 9.91 8.86 6.52
CA ARG A 104 10.25 10.04 7.33
C ARG A 104 11.69 10.51 7.04
N LYS A 105 12.66 9.59 7.04
CA LYS A 105 14.06 9.93 6.73
C LYS A 105 14.24 10.53 5.34
N LEU A 106 13.48 10.04 4.35
CA LEU A 106 13.51 10.61 3.00
C LEU A 106 12.99 12.05 2.97
N LEU A 107 11.93 12.34 3.72
CA LEU A 107 11.38 13.69 3.84
C LEU A 107 12.30 14.65 4.61
N GLU A 108 12.97 14.17 5.65
CA GLU A 108 13.93 14.96 6.44
C GLU A 108 15.20 15.30 5.64
N ASN A 109 15.69 14.37 4.82
CA ASN A 109 16.91 14.56 4.01
C ASN A 109 16.63 15.21 2.65
N GLY A 110 15.38 15.27 2.21
CA GLY A 110 14.99 15.92 0.97
C GLY A 110 14.92 17.43 1.17
N ASN A 111 15.85 18.19 0.58
CA ASN A 111 15.80 19.66 0.56
C ASN A 111 14.41 20.13 0.07
N PRO A 112 13.57 20.73 0.93
CA PRO A 112 12.29 21.25 0.48
C PRO A 112 12.56 22.44 -0.45
N ILE A 113 12.25 22.30 -1.74
CA ILE A 113 12.21 23.44 -2.65
C ILE A 113 11.00 24.28 -2.23
N ILE A 114 11.24 25.31 -1.43
CA ILE A 114 10.24 26.34 -1.13
C ILE A 114 10.15 27.21 -2.38
N LEU A 115 9.08 27.06 -3.16
CA LEU A 115 8.73 28.00 -4.22
C LEU A 115 8.22 29.28 -3.55
N HIS A 116 9.02 30.34 -3.59
CA HIS A 116 8.53 31.69 -3.30
C HIS A 116 7.87 32.25 -4.55
N ASP A 117 6.56 32.51 -4.47
CA ASP A 117 5.87 33.38 -5.43
C ASP A 117 6.37 34.82 -5.23
N ASN A 118 6.96 35.40 -6.27
CA ASN A 118 7.31 36.83 -6.36
C ASN A 118 6.14 37.64 -6.89
#